data_AF-A0A3A0DEH2-F1
#
_entry.id   AF-A0A3A0DEH2-F1
#
_cell.length_a   1.000
_cell.length_b   1.000
_cell.length_c   1.000
_cell.angle_alpha   90.00
_cell.angle_beta   90.00
_cell.angle_gamma   90.00
#
_symmetry.space_group_name_H-M   'P 1'
#
loop_
_entity.id
_entity.type
_entity.pdbx_description
1 polymer ?
#
loop_
_entity_poly.entity_id
_entity_poly.type
_entity_poly.pdbx_seq_one_letter_code
_entity_poly.pdbx_strand_id
1 'polypeptide(L)'
;MRGEPASPRGVFCSAGRRGSVGWSRAGCFGLELGESFVGLAMVGLLRRLPRVCSPGAKCGAVAWSLVAAMACAEPVAVVHRGSAPLPATAVDQNAAPFNVTGLSGITHLGGNHFAAVVDNSNKLVHLEVQFAADGSLAGATPVGGTTLSQSRDYEAIAYTNARLKTVWLADEGGPRLDEFDLKTGELLRTVAAPSPFGQRRNGFGWESLVRRAGGGELWTANEEALTVDGGVSSPTSGTTVRLLRYAAGDESYVAAEQYAYPVEPWHVGDSSLTSAERSGLVELVALPDGKLLALERSLAFSGLISPSFENRLYEVDLAGATNVAGMASLAGATYTPVGKRLLWSGAAAGAVGMNMEGLTVGPRLASGNLTLVGIVDDGGASDPLSANALVAFEVTSAVADPSLVGDANLDGRVDAADVAVLASTYGTSSGAQWEDADFDGDGQVTLDDLAALARALPVAANASGRTTVAANQTDQHAATPEPSAVALIAAAVAMLLAARWFIRRQKLPRSLG
;
A
#
# COMPACT_ATOMS: atom_id res chain seq x y z
N MET A 1 23.25 -73.02 24.80
CA MET A 1 22.01 -73.70 24.35
C MET A 1 21.44 -72.82 23.25
N ARG A 2 21.34 -73.26 21.99
CA ARG A 2 20.16 -73.93 21.39
C ARG A 2 18.84 -73.17 21.67
N GLY A 3 18.14 -72.62 20.68
CA GLY A 3 18.51 -72.54 19.26
C GLY A 3 17.47 -71.86 18.35
N GLU A 4 17.87 -71.68 17.09
CA GLU A 4 17.06 -71.31 15.92
C GLU A 4 16.19 -72.52 15.45
N PRO A 5 15.18 -72.38 14.55
CA PRO A 5 15.48 -72.29 13.11
C PRO A 5 14.48 -71.55 12.17
N ALA A 6 15.03 -71.04 11.06
CA ALA A 6 14.61 -71.10 9.64
C ALA A 6 13.13 -71.09 9.15
N SER A 7 12.95 -70.52 7.95
CA SER A 7 11.76 -70.64 7.07
C SER A 7 11.95 -71.67 5.93
N PRO A 8 10.86 -72.04 5.21
CA PRO A 8 10.97 -72.61 3.86
C PRO A 8 10.07 -71.92 2.78
N ARG A 9 10.13 -72.43 1.55
CA ARG A 9 9.60 -71.84 0.28
C ARG A 9 8.55 -72.75 -0.41
N GLY A 10 7.83 -72.22 -1.43
CA GLY A 10 7.04 -72.99 -2.44
C GLY A 10 5.56 -72.56 -2.51
N VAL A 11 4.87 -72.16 -3.61
CA VAL A 11 5.00 -72.16 -5.11
C VAL A 11 4.18 -73.27 -5.84
N PHE A 12 3.55 -72.89 -6.98
CA PHE A 12 2.52 -73.56 -7.84
C PHE A 12 1.06 -73.52 -7.31
N CYS A 13 0.00 -73.04 -8.02
CA CYS A 13 -0.47 -73.08 -9.43
C CYS A 13 -1.24 -74.38 -9.76
N SER A 14 -2.39 -74.46 -10.48
CA SER A 14 -3.08 -73.62 -11.50
C SER A 14 -4.62 -73.85 -11.45
N ALA A 15 -5.58 -73.47 -12.33
CA ALA A 15 -5.66 -72.76 -13.64
C ALA A 15 -7.13 -72.29 -13.92
N GLY A 16 -7.36 -71.37 -14.88
CA GLY A 16 -8.67 -71.14 -15.55
C GLY A 16 -9.00 -69.66 -15.84
N ARG A 17 -8.71 -69.06 -17.01
CA ARG A 17 -9.43 -69.12 -18.32
C ARG A 17 -10.86 -68.49 -18.27
N ARG A 18 -11.26 -67.47 -19.06
CA ARG A 18 -10.71 -66.62 -20.18
C ARG A 18 -11.29 -65.19 -20.01
N GLY A 19 -10.84 -64.09 -20.63
CA GLY A 19 -9.77 -63.81 -21.61
C GLY A 19 -9.63 -62.25 -21.77
N SER A 20 -8.50 -61.69 -22.22
CA SER A 20 -8.11 -61.44 -23.63
C SER A 20 -8.99 -60.39 -24.36
N VAL A 21 -8.55 -59.26 -24.95
CA VAL A 21 -7.24 -58.64 -25.35
C VAL A 21 -7.49 -57.10 -25.44
N GLY A 22 -6.55 -56.13 -25.35
CA GLY A 22 -5.11 -56.09 -25.03
C GLY A 22 -4.31 -55.07 -25.88
N TRP A 23 -3.18 -54.59 -25.32
CA TRP A 23 -2.02 -53.94 -26.00
C TRP A 23 -2.09 -52.49 -26.54
N SER A 24 -1.73 -51.58 -25.64
CA SER A 24 -0.76 -50.46 -25.76
C SER A 24 -0.01 -50.20 -27.09
N ARG A 25 0.19 -48.90 -27.39
CA ARG A 25 1.50 -48.31 -27.77
C ARG A 25 1.56 -46.82 -27.40
N ALA A 26 2.77 -46.26 -27.32
CA ALA A 26 3.04 -44.91 -26.82
C ALA A 26 3.47 -43.93 -27.94
N GLY A 27 3.36 -42.63 -27.66
CA GLY A 27 3.92 -41.54 -28.47
C GLY A 27 3.68 -40.18 -27.81
N CYS A 28 4.73 -39.36 -27.69
CA CYS A 28 4.63 -37.99 -27.17
C CYS A 28 4.54 -36.99 -28.33
N PHE A 29 3.64 -36.01 -28.24
CA PHE A 29 3.77 -34.66 -28.77
C PHE A 29 2.82 -33.74 -27.96
N GLY A 30 3.08 -32.44 -27.90
CA GLY A 30 2.39 -31.48 -27.02
C GLY A 30 1.58 -30.40 -27.73
N LEU A 31 1.05 -29.46 -26.94
CA LEU A 31 0.05 -28.42 -27.28
C LEU A 31 -1.35 -29.01 -27.61
N GLU A 32 -2.47 -28.32 -27.43
CA GLU A 32 -2.69 -26.87 -27.22
C GLU A 32 -3.86 -26.60 -26.23
N LEU A 33 -4.25 -25.33 -26.04
CA LEU A 33 -5.25 -24.86 -25.07
C LEU A 33 -6.72 -25.11 -25.50
N GLY A 34 -7.66 -25.03 -24.56
CA GLY A 34 -9.10 -25.08 -24.84
C GLY A 34 -10.01 -24.86 -23.62
N GLU A 35 -10.37 -23.60 -23.35
CA GLU A 35 -11.36 -23.23 -22.34
C GLU A 35 -12.80 -23.53 -22.80
N SER A 36 -13.68 -24.00 -21.89
CA SER A 36 -15.14 -23.81 -21.91
C SER A 36 -15.86 -24.67 -20.85
N PHE A 37 -16.03 -24.21 -19.59
CA PHE A 37 -16.90 -24.93 -18.64
C PHE A 37 -17.53 -24.11 -17.47
N VAL A 38 -17.97 -22.87 -17.72
CA VAL A 38 -18.90 -22.17 -16.80
C VAL A 38 -20.05 -21.58 -17.61
N GLY A 39 -21.30 -22.04 -17.39
CA GLY A 39 -22.43 -21.52 -18.19
C GLY A 39 -23.79 -22.22 -18.10
N LEU A 40 -24.18 -22.86 -16.98
CA LEU A 40 -25.51 -23.51 -16.90
C LEU A 40 -26.16 -23.54 -15.50
N ALA A 41 -26.44 -22.37 -14.90
CA ALA A 41 -27.09 -22.28 -13.58
C ALA A 41 -28.04 -21.07 -13.35
N MET A 42 -28.62 -20.47 -14.40
CA MET A 42 -29.49 -19.27 -14.27
C MET A 42 -30.73 -19.26 -15.19
N VAL A 43 -31.55 -20.32 -15.15
CA VAL A 43 -32.89 -20.34 -15.78
C VAL A 43 -33.91 -20.91 -14.78
N GLY A 44 -34.34 -20.08 -13.81
CA GLY A 44 -35.13 -20.56 -12.67
C GLY A 44 -36.23 -19.66 -12.10
N LEU A 45 -36.26 -18.34 -12.37
CA LEU A 45 -37.16 -17.43 -11.63
C LEU A 45 -37.77 -16.24 -12.40
N LEU A 46 -38.34 -16.48 -13.59
CA LEU A 46 -39.20 -15.49 -14.28
C LEU A 46 -40.54 -16.07 -14.74
N ARG A 47 -41.44 -16.32 -13.78
CA ARG A 47 -42.87 -16.60 -14.04
C ARG A 47 -43.77 -16.01 -12.93
N ARG A 48 -44.19 -14.73 -13.08
CA ARG A 48 -45.50 -14.15 -12.67
C ARG A 48 -45.49 -12.61 -12.76
N LEU A 49 -45.81 -12.07 -13.93
CA LEU A 49 -46.43 -10.74 -14.07
C LEU A 49 -47.54 -10.82 -15.14
N PRO A 50 -48.67 -10.12 -14.98
CA PRO A 50 -49.81 -10.22 -15.89
C PRO A 50 -49.55 -9.48 -17.21
N ARG A 51 -50.05 -10.03 -18.33
CA ARG A 51 -50.04 -9.35 -19.63
C ARG A 51 -51.20 -8.36 -19.74
N VAL A 52 -50.89 -7.10 -19.98
CA VAL A 52 -51.85 -6.13 -20.54
C VAL A 52 -51.36 -5.77 -21.95
N CYS A 53 -52.11 -6.19 -22.97
CA CYS A 53 -51.78 -5.93 -24.37
C CYS A 53 -52.93 -5.19 -25.05
N SER A 54 -52.64 -4.03 -25.63
CA SER A 54 -53.51 -3.39 -26.63
C SER A 54 -52.97 -3.71 -28.04
N PRO A 55 -53.82 -4.06 -29.02
CA PRO A 55 -53.35 -4.43 -30.36
C PRO A 55 -52.98 -3.19 -31.18
N GLY A 56 -51.77 -3.14 -31.74
CA GLY A 56 -51.40 -2.10 -32.72
C GLY A 56 -49.90 -1.87 -32.93
N ALA A 57 -49.05 -2.08 -31.93
CA ALA A 57 -47.61 -1.82 -32.05
C ALA A 57 -46.84 -3.00 -32.68
N LYS A 58 -45.97 -2.70 -33.66
CA LYS A 58 -45.02 -3.67 -34.22
C LYS A 58 -43.85 -3.87 -33.25
N CYS A 59 -43.77 -5.01 -32.57
CA CYS A 59 -42.62 -5.35 -31.73
C CYS A 59 -41.38 -5.64 -32.59
N GLY A 60 -40.56 -4.62 -32.85
CA GLY A 60 -39.16 -4.82 -33.23
C GLY A 60 -38.38 -5.37 -32.05
N ALA A 61 -37.88 -6.59 -32.13
CA ALA A 61 -37.12 -7.23 -31.08
C ALA A 61 -35.67 -6.69 -31.04
N VAL A 62 -35.47 -5.54 -30.40
CA VAL A 62 -34.12 -5.02 -30.11
C VAL A 62 -33.53 -5.84 -28.95
N ALA A 63 -32.72 -6.84 -29.30
CA ALA A 63 -31.94 -7.59 -28.32
C ALA A 63 -30.78 -6.72 -27.82
N TRP A 64 -30.94 -6.13 -26.64
CA TRP A 64 -29.89 -5.36 -25.97
C TRP A 64 -28.85 -6.31 -25.38
N SER A 65 -27.84 -6.67 -26.17
CA SER A 65 -26.63 -7.33 -25.68
C SER A 65 -25.79 -6.34 -24.86
N LEU A 66 -26.12 -6.20 -23.58
CA LEU A 66 -25.28 -5.53 -22.59
C LEU A 66 -24.03 -6.38 -22.30
N VAL A 67 -23.08 -6.33 -23.24
CA VAL A 67 -21.69 -6.69 -22.98
C VAL A 67 -21.10 -5.54 -22.17
N ALA A 68 -21.29 -5.59 -20.85
CA ALA A 68 -20.49 -4.81 -19.94
C ALA A 68 -19.04 -5.33 -20.07
N ALA A 69 -18.18 -4.56 -20.73
CA ALA A 69 -16.76 -4.81 -20.68
C ALA A 69 -16.30 -4.53 -19.24
N MET A 70 -16.21 -5.59 -18.43
CA MET A 70 -15.42 -5.54 -17.21
C MET A 70 -13.97 -5.33 -17.66
N ALA A 71 -13.50 -4.08 -17.57
CA ALA A 71 -12.08 -3.81 -17.60
C ALA A 71 -11.48 -4.53 -16.40
N CYS A 72 -10.85 -5.68 -16.64
CA CYS A 72 -10.00 -6.31 -15.65
C CYS A 72 -8.88 -5.31 -15.36
N ALA A 73 -8.88 -4.74 -14.15
CA ALA A 73 -7.76 -3.96 -13.67
C ALA A 73 -6.49 -4.82 -13.82
N GLU A 74 -5.49 -4.30 -14.54
CA GLU A 74 -4.23 -5.01 -14.75
C GLU A 74 -3.61 -5.38 -13.39
N PRO A 75 -2.98 -6.57 -13.27
CA PRO A 75 -2.37 -6.97 -12.02
C PRO A 75 -1.24 -5.99 -11.66
N VAL A 76 -1.17 -5.57 -10.40
CA VAL A 76 -0.05 -4.74 -9.91
C VAL A 76 1.27 -5.41 -10.27
N ALA A 77 2.20 -4.65 -10.83
CA ALA A 77 3.57 -5.11 -11.04
C ALA A 77 4.54 -4.06 -10.50
N VAL A 78 5.66 -4.55 -9.97
CA VAL A 78 6.69 -3.75 -9.33
C VAL A 78 8.00 -4.04 -10.04
N VAL A 79 8.68 -3.00 -10.53
CA VAL A 79 9.96 -3.13 -11.23
C VAL A 79 11.00 -2.31 -10.51
N HIS A 80 12.07 -2.97 -10.06
CA HIS A 80 13.19 -2.28 -9.43
C HIS A 80 13.86 -1.27 -10.39
N ARG A 81 14.24 -0.11 -9.86
CA ARG A 81 14.78 1.05 -10.59
C ARG A 81 16.17 1.49 -10.11
N GLY A 82 16.75 0.85 -9.10
CA GLY A 82 18.11 1.10 -8.63
C GLY A 82 18.16 1.66 -7.21
N SER A 83 19.37 1.99 -6.77
CA SER A 83 19.66 2.46 -5.41
C SER A 83 20.64 3.63 -5.41
N ALA A 84 20.52 4.56 -4.47
CA ALA A 84 21.47 5.65 -4.25
C ALA A 84 21.92 5.69 -2.77
N PRO A 85 23.22 5.91 -2.49
CA PRO A 85 23.73 5.99 -1.12
C PRO A 85 23.27 7.27 -0.41
N LEU A 86 23.10 7.20 0.91
CA LEU A 86 22.75 8.34 1.76
C LEU A 86 23.98 8.89 2.51
N PRO A 87 24.15 10.23 2.56
CA PRO A 87 25.11 10.88 3.45
C PRO A 87 24.86 10.59 4.94
N ALA A 88 25.90 10.18 5.66
CA ALA A 88 25.84 9.72 7.05
C ALA A 88 25.67 10.83 8.13
N THR A 89 25.40 12.08 7.75
CA THR A 89 25.22 13.20 8.70
C THR A 89 24.17 14.20 8.23
N ALA A 90 23.49 14.83 9.19
CA ALA A 90 22.48 15.86 8.97
C ALA A 90 22.50 16.91 10.11
N VAL A 91 21.66 17.93 10.01
CA VAL A 91 21.42 18.93 11.08
C VAL A 91 19.93 19.04 11.37
N ASP A 92 19.56 19.21 12.64
CA ASP A 92 18.16 19.29 13.07
C ASP A 92 17.56 20.71 12.91
N GLN A 93 16.30 20.88 13.30
CA GLN A 93 15.58 22.17 13.27
C GLN A 93 16.21 23.26 14.16
N ASN A 94 17.16 22.90 15.02
CA ASN A 94 17.92 23.78 15.92
C ASN A 94 19.36 23.99 15.43
N ALA A 95 19.71 23.48 14.24
CA ALA A 95 21.05 23.41 13.67
C ALA A 95 22.07 22.58 14.49
N ALA A 96 21.59 21.65 15.34
CA ALA A 96 22.45 20.67 16.00
C ALA A 96 22.77 19.51 15.03
N PRO A 97 24.05 19.14 14.85
CA PRO A 97 24.44 18.04 13.97
C PRO A 97 24.08 16.68 14.59
N PHE A 98 23.70 15.72 13.76
CA PHE A 98 23.48 14.33 14.14
C PHE A 98 23.94 13.36 13.04
N ASN A 99 24.19 12.10 13.44
CA ASN A 99 24.54 11.02 12.51
C ASN A 99 23.27 10.43 11.90
N VAL A 100 23.36 10.02 10.64
CA VAL A 100 22.33 9.30 9.90
C VAL A 100 22.82 7.85 9.77
N THR A 101 22.27 6.97 10.60
CA THR A 101 22.69 5.57 10.88
C THR A 101 21.57 4.89 11.68
N GLY A 102 21.33 3.58 11.53
CA GLY A 102 20.11 2.97 12.07
C GLY A 102 18.87 3.52 11.36
N LEU A 103 18.80 3.38 10.03
CA LEU A 103 17.71 3.96 9.24
C LEU A 103 16.55 2.99 9.04
N SER A 104 15.55 3.12 9.91
CA SER A 104 14.27 2.45 9.79
C SER A 104 13.30 3.22 8.88
N GLY A 105 11.99 3.16 9.12
CA GLY A 105 10.91 3.59 8.24
C GLY A 105 11.06 4.96 7.56
N ILE A 106 10.47 5.07 6.37
CA ILE A 106 10.48 6.27 5.52
C ILE A 106 9.05 6.65 5.11
N THR A 107 8.77 7.96 5.01
CA THR A 107 7.49 8.49 4.54
C THR A 107 7.69 9.65 3.56
N HIS A 108 6.79 9.76 2.59
CA HIS A 108 6.77 10.85 1.62
C HIS A 108 6.08 12.09 2.21
N LEU A 109 6.76 13.25 2.09
CA LEU A 109 6.26 14.54 2.54
C LEU A 109 5.63 15.36 1.40
N GLY A 110 5.88 14.95 0.16
CA GLY A 110 5.40 15.55 -1.07
C GLY A 110 6.52 15.86 -2.07
N GLY A 111 6.24 15.69 -3.36
CA GLY A 111 7.18 15.93 -4.46
C GLY A 111 8.45 15.08 -4.31
N ASN A 112 9.60 15.74 -4.16
CA ASN A 112 10.89 15.08 -3.94
C ASN A 112 11.30 14.97 -2.45
N HIS A 113 10.43 15.33 -1.51
CA HIS A 113 10.76 15.40 -0.08
C HIS A 113 10.24 14.20 0.71
N PHE A 114 11.08 13.68 1.60
CA PHE A 114 10.81 12.52 2.44
C PHE A 114 11.31 12.77 3.87
N ALA A 115 10.72 12.09 4.85
CA ALA A 115 11.27 11.95 6.20
C ALA A 115 11.55 10.48 6.49
N ALA A 116 12.67 10.18 7.12
CA ALA A 116 12.98 8.84 7.61
C ALA A 116 13.35 8.87 9.09
N VAL A 117 13.10 7.77 9.79
CA VAL A 117 13.46 7.62 11.20
C VAL A 117 14.93 7.24 11.34
N VAL A 118 15.58 7.80 12.35
CA VAL A 118 16.86 7.33 12.88
C VAL A 118 16.52 6.57 14.15
N ASP A 119 16.62 5.25 14.12
CA ASP A 119 16.22 4.36 15.21
C ASP A 119 17.07 4.56 16.49
N ASN A 120 16.57 4.06 17.62
CA ASN A 120 17.20 4.09 18.94
C ASN A 120 17.51 5.53 19.41
N SER A 121 16.82 6.52 18.85
CA SER A 121 17.15 7.93 18.96
C SER A 121 15.90 8.81 19.14
N ASN A 122 16.07 10.12 18.94
CA ASN A 122 14.99 11.09 18.82
C ASN A 122 15.12 11.94 17.56
N LYS A 123 15.56 11.34 16.44
CA LYS A 123 15.84 12.06 15.20
C LYS A 123 15.02 11.53 14.04
N LEU A 124 14.46 12.45 13.28
CA LEU A 124 14.04 12.24 11.90
C LEU A 124 15.06 12.91 10.99
N VAL A 125 15.46 12.27 9.89
CA VAL A 125 16.22 12.91 8.81
C VAL A 125 15.25 13.33 7.71
N HIS A 126 15.38 14.57 7.22
CA HIS A 126 14.60 15.06 6.08
C HIS A 126 15.46 15.00 4.82
N LEU A 127 14.96 14.31 3.81
CA LEU A 127 15.67 14.00 2.57
C LEU A 127 15.03 14.73 1.39
N GLU A 128 15.87 15.22 0.48
CA GLU A 128 15.48 15.52 -0.90
C GLU A 128 16.03 14.41 -1.80
N VAL A 129 15.16 13.84 -2.63
CA VAL A 129 15.44 12.66 -3.47
C VAL A 129 15.28 13.03 -4.94
N GLN A 130 16.29 12.73 -5.73
CA GLN A 130 16.37 13.12 -7.13
C GLN A 130 16.10 11.90 -8.01
N PHE A 131 15.02 11.95 -8.78
CA PHE A 131 14.61 10.89 -9.70
C PHE A 131 14.99 11.23 -11.14
N ALA A 132 15.39 10.23 -11.91
CA ALA A 132 15.40 10.29 -13.37
C ALA A 132 13.99 10.02 -13.92
N ALA A 133 13.79 10.27 -15.22
CA ALA A 133 12.49 10.17 -15.88
C ALA A 133 11.88 8.74 -15.92
N ASP A 134 12.66 7.71 -15.64
CA ASP A 134 12.24 6.31 -15.50
C ASP A 134 12.00 5.86 -14.05
N GLY A 135 12.18 6.77 -13.08
CA GLY A 135 12.09 6.48 -11.64
C GLY A 135 13.35 5.91 -11.01
N SER A 136 14.47 5.82 -11.74
CA SER A 136 15.77 5.50 -11.14
C SER A 136 16.30 6.66 -10.28
N LEU A 137 17.04 6.35 -9.22
CA LEU A 137 17.59 7.36 -8.30
C LEU A 137 18.86 7.98 -8.89
N ALA A 138 18.82 9.30 -9.13
CA ALA A 138 19.97 10.10 -9.50
C ALA A 138 20.80 10.53 -8.25
N GLY A 139 20.16 10.62 -7.08
CA GLY A 139 20.82 10.93 -5.81
C GLY A 139 19.82 11.19 -4.68
N ALA A 140 20.32 11.27 -3.45
CA ALA A 140 19.54 11.67 -2.28
C ALA A 140 20.42 12.43 -1.28
N THR A 141 19.87 13.48 -0.66
CA THR A 141 20.61 14.39 0.23
C THR A 141 19.79 14.82 1.45
N PRO A 142 20.33 14.75 2.67
CA PRO A 142 19.73 15.38 3.83
C PRO A 142 19.63 16.90 3.66
N VAL A 143 18.41 17.42 3.74
CA VAL A 143 18.09 18.86 3.73
C VAL A 143 17.77 19.41 5.12
N GLY A 144 17.74 18.53 6.12
CA GLY A 144 17.57 18.86 7.53
C GLY A 144 17.15 17.64 8.34
N GLY A 145 16.44 17.87 9.44
CA GLY A 145 15.85 16.84 10.28
C GLY A 145 15.11 17.44 11.47
N THR A 146 14.47 16.58 12.25
CA THR A 146 13.69 16.99 13.42
C THR A 146 14.08 16.17 14.66
N THR A 147 14.55 16.88 15.68
CA THR A 147 14.68 16.38 17.05
C THR A 147 13.30 16.25 17.67
N LEU A 148 12.88 15.03 17.99
CA LEU A 148 11.65 14.71 18.70
C LEU A 148 11.79 14.95 20.21
N SER A 149 10.67 15.30 20.85
CA SER A 149 10.52 15.50 22.30
C SER A 149 10.50 14.19 23.11
N GLN A 150 10.62 13.04 22.45
CA GLN A 150 10.74 11.70 23.02
C GLN A 150 11.85 10.93 22.28
N SER A 151 12.53 10.01 22.96
CA SER A 151 13.54 9.11 22.37
C SER A 151 13.15 7.67 22.65
N ARG A 152 13.01 6.83 21.61
CA ARG A 152 12.50 5.45 21.64
C ARG A 152 12.99 4.67 20.41
N ASP A 153 12.82 3.35 20.44
CA ASP A 153 12.73 2.53 19.23
C ASP A 153 11.48 2.97 18.45
N TYR A 154 11.67 3.53 17.26
CA TYR A 154 10.59 4.01 16.39
C TYR A 154 10.86 3.48 14.98
N GLU A 155 10.28 2.33 14.64
CA GLU A 155 10.64 1.63 13.42
C GLU A 155 9.89 2.15 12.20
N ALA A 156 8.71 2.75 12.38
CA ALA A 156 7.84 3.17 11.28
C ALA A 156 7.39 4.63 11.38
N ILE A 157 7.06 5.24 10.23
CA ILE A 157 6.62 6.64 10.13
C ILE A 157 5.59 6.85 9.02
N ALA A 158 4.51 7.57 9.32
CA ALA A 158 3.48 7.96 8.36
C ALA A 158 3.14 9.46 8.43
N TYR A 159 3.35 10.19 7.33
CA TYR A 159 2.96 11.59 7.19
C TYR A 159 1.44 11.78 7.11
N THR A 160 0.94 12.89 7.65
CA THR A 160 -0.49 13.22 7.60
C THR A 160 -0.89 13.99 6.34
N ASN A 161 -0.34 15.17 6.08
CA ASN A 161 -0.59 16.00 4.89
C ASN A 161 0.09 17.38 5.02
N ALA A 162 0.21 18.10 3.90
CA ALA A 162 0.75 19.46 3.83
C ALA A 162 0.00 20.51 4.69
N ARG A 163 -1.23 20.24 5.14
CA ARG A 163 -2.02 21.14 5.99
C ARG A 163 -1.75 20.96 7.49
N LEU A 164 -1.62 19.72 7.96
CA LEU A 164 -1.34 19.42 9.37
C LEU A 164 0.16 19.44 9.68
N LYS A 165 1.00 18.95 8.75
CA LYS A 165 2.44 18.81 8.90
C LYS A 165 2.85 18.03 10.16
N THR A 166 2.11 16.96 10.44
CA THR A 166 2.40 16.01 11.51
C THR A 166 2.83 14.66 10.94
N VAL A 167 3.55 13.88 11.73
CA VAL A 167 3.92 12.49 11.44
C VAL A 167 3.48 11.61 12.59
N TRP A 168 2.92 10.45 12.27
CA TRP A 168 2.72 9.36 13.24
C TRP A 168 3.94 8.44 13.19
N LEU A 169 4.37 7.94 14.34
CA LEU A 169 5.41 6.92 14.44
C LEU A 169 4.95 5.72 15.27
N ALA A 170 5.36 4.52 14.87
CA ALA A 170 5.11 3.28 15.62
C ALA A 170 6.30 2.96 16.53
N ASP A 171 6.03 2.73 17.82
CA ASP A 171 7.05 2.37 18.82
C ASP A 171 7.11 0.84 18.98
N GLU A 172 8.29 0.24 18.78
CA GLU A 172 8.52 -1.21 18.83
C GLU A 172 8.45 -1.74 20.27
N GLY A 173 9.29 -1.17 21.14
CA GLY A 173 9.46 -1.60 22.53
C GLY A 173 8.22 -1.42 23.42
N GLY A 174 7.24 -0.60 23.03
CA GLY A 174 6.05 -0.26 23.81
C GLY A 174 4.87 0.13 22.93
N PRO A 175 4.23 -0.84 22.24
CA PRO A 175 3.41 -0.61 21.05
C PRO A 175 2.29 0.39 21.26
N ARG A 176 2.41 1.48 20.51
CA ARG A 176 1.48 2.61 20.39
C ARG A 176 1.93 3.46 19.20
N LEU A 177 1.02 4.28 18.69
CA LEU A 177 1.31 5.26 17.66
C LEU A 177 1.39 6.64 18.29
N ASP A 178 2.50 7.35 18.12
CA ASP A 178 2.70 8.71 18.64
C ASP A 178 2.72 9.72 17.49
N GLU A 179 1.91 10.77 17.57
CA GLU A 179 1.87 11.86 16.59
C GLU A 179 2.76 13.02 17.04
N PHE A 180 3.65 13.48 16.16
CA PHE A 180 4.52 14.64 16.38
C PHE A 180 4.27 15.75 15.36
N ASP A 181 4.42 17.00 15.78
CA ASP A 181 4.62 18.13 14.85
C ASP A 181 5.98 17.97 14.16
N LEU A 182 5.98 17.89 12.83
CA LEU A 182 7.19 17.59 12.04
C LEU A 182 8.20 18.75 12.05
N LYS A 183 7.82 19.95 12.49
CA LYS A 183 8.69 21.12 12.57
C LYS A 183 9.24 21.35 13.97
N THR A 184 8.46 21.15 15.02
CA THR A 184 8.92 21.37 16.41
C THR A 184 9.46 20.11 17.06
N GLY A 185 8.98 18.93 16.66
CA GLY A 185 9.21 17.66 17.35
C GLY A 185 8.37 17.48 18.63
N GLU A 186 7.36 18.32 18.85
CA GLU A 186 6.45 18.20 20.00
C GLU A 186 5.48 17.02 19.83
N LEU A 187 5.38 16.16 20.85
CA LEU A 187 4.40 15.08 20.93
C LEU A 187 3.00 15.67 21.11
N LEU A 188 2.10 15.41 20.15
CA LEU A 188 0.74 15.95 20.11
C LEU A 188 -0.29 14.96 20.67
N ARG A 189 -0.22 13.69 20.24
CA ARG A 189 -1.19 12.62 20.57
C ARG A 189 -0.50 11.26 20.65
N THR A 190 -1.13 10.34 21.37
CA THR A 190 -0.72 8.93 21.51
C THR A 190 -1.93 8.03 21.38
N VAL A 191 -1.83 6.97 20.58
CA VAL A 191 -2.85 5.93 20.40
C VAL A 191 -2.26 4.58 20.85
N ALA A 192 -2.69 4.08 22.00
CA ALA A 192 -2.19 2.83 22.57
C ALA A 192 -2.63 1.60 21.74
N ALA A 193 -1.77 0.57 21.66
CA ALA A 193 -2.11 -0.66 20.97
C ALA A 193 -3.29 -1.43 21.61
N PRO A 194 -4.15 -2.05 20.79
CA PRO A 194 -5.15 -3.00 21.28
C PRO A 194 -4.49 -4.32 21.71
N SER A 195 -5.27 -5.16 22.40
CA SER A 195 -4.90 -6.57 22.60
C SER A 195 -4.78 -7.30 21.24
N PRO A 196 -3.85 -8.25 21.07
CA PRO A 196 -2.85 -8.73 22.04
C PRO A 196 -1.43 -8.13 21.86
N PHE A 197 -1.26 -7.03 21.10
CA PHE A 197 0.07 -6.51 20.70
C PHE A 197 1.04 -6.20 21.85
N GLY A 198 0.55 -5.87 23.05
CA GLY A 198 1.39 -5.78 24.26
C GLY A 198 2.13 -7.07 24.64
N GLN A 199 1.87 -8.20 23.94
CA GLN A 199 2.54 -9.49 24.05
C GLN A 199 3.53 -9.76 22.90
N ARG A 200 3.95 -8.70 22.19
CA ARG A 200 5.12 -8.70 21.28
C ARG A 200 6.39 -9.19 21.97
N ARG A 201 7.32 -9.74 21.19
CA ARG A 201 8.69 -10.08 21.65
C ARG A 201 9.50 -8.78 21.70
N ASN A 202 10.68 -8.77 22.31
CA ASN A 202 11.53 -7.57 22.33
C ASN A 202 12.36 -7.53 21.04
N GLY A 203 12.33 -6.42 20.31
CA GLY A 203 12.99 -6.28 19.00
C GLY A 203 12.24 -6.98 17.86
N PHE A 204 10.91 -7.12 17.99
CA PHE A 204 9.98 -7.73 17.01
C PHE A 204 8.55 -7.19 17.28
N GLY A 205 8.42 -5.86 17.28
CA GLY A 205 7.35 -5.09 17.90
C GLY A 205 6.33 -4.61 16.87
N TRP A 206 6.45 -3.37 16.42
CA TRP A 206 5.69 -2.81 15.29
C TRP A 206 6.67 -2.16 14.32
N GLU A 207 6.99 -2.86 13.24
CA GLU A 207 7.94 -2.39 12.21
C GLU A 207 7.28 -1.47 11.19
N SER A 208 5.95 -1.58 11.05
CA SER A 208 5.19 -1.01 9.95
C SER A 208 4.21 0.07 10.39
N LEU A 209 4.09 1.13 9.59
CA LEU A 209 3.03 2.13 9.74
C LEU A 209 2.80 2.89 8.43
N VAL A 210 1.63 2.69 7.83
CA VAL A 210 1.19 3.48 6.69
C VAL A 210 -0.16 4.15 6.93
N ARG A 211 -0.29 5.38 6.44
CA ARG A 211 -1.55 6.11 6.39
C ARG A 211 -2.06 6.12 4.95
N ARG A 212 -3.31 5.71 4.77
CA ARG A 212 -3.96 5.76 3.45
C ARG A 212 -4.24 7.21 3.04
N ALA A 213 -4.28 7.46 1.73
CA ALA A 213 -4.77 8.71 1.15
C ALA A 213 -6.11 9.16 1.75
N GLY A 214 -6.33 10.48 1.84
CA GLY A 214 -7.43 11.09 2.59
C GLY A 214 -7.34 10.95 4.12
N GLY A 215 -6.67 9.91 4.63
CA GLY A 215 -6.43 9.69 6.06
C GLY A 215 -7.54 8.97 6.82
N GLY A 216 -8.51 8.36 6.14
CA GLY A 216 -9.59 7.61 6.78
C GLY A 216 -9.12 6.40 7.62
N GLU A 217 -7.89 5.92 7.40
CA GLU A 217 -7.31 4.79 8.11
C GLU A 217 -5.77 4.84 8.21
N LEU A 218 -5.25 4.25 9.29
CA LEU A 218 -3.86 3.82 9.46
C LEU A 218 -3.81 2.29 9.43
N TRP A 219 -2.69 1.74 8.97
CA TRP A 219 -2.37 0.31 9.02
C TRP A 219 -0.99 0.11 9.65
N THR A 220 -0.84 -0.92 10.48
CA THR A 220 0.43 -1.31 11.14
C THR A 220 0.50 -2.84 11.27
N ALA A 221 1.68 -3.39 11.49
CA ALA A 221 1.91 -4.82 11.72
C ALA A 221 3.18 -5.04 12.56
N ASN A 222 3.32 -6.25 13.12
CA ASN A 222 4.47 -6.70 13.93
C ASN A 222 5.46 -7.56 13.10
N GLU A 223 6.77 -7.55 13.40
CA GLU A 223 7.77 -8.28 12.57
C GLU A 223 7.49 -9.79 12.54
N GLU A 224 7.40 -10.39 13.72
CA GLU A 224 7.21 -11.83 13.93
C GLU A 224 6.08 -12.10 14.92
N ALA A 225 5.49 -13.30 14.85
CA ALA A 225 4.32 -13.67 15.65
C ALA A 225 4.46 -13.29 17.13
N LEU A 226 3.45 -12.57 17.64
CA LEU A 226 3.30 -12.26 19.07
C LEU A 226 3.40 -13.55 19.90
N THR A 227 3.83 -13.43 21.16
CA THR A 227 4.17 -14.61 22.00
C THR A 227 3.03 -15.61 22.21
N VAL A 228 1.78 -15.21 21.98
CA VAL A 228 0.57 -16.06 22.03
C VAL A 228 0.06 -16.53 20.66
N ASP A 229 0.55 -16.00 19.55
CA ASP A 229 0.00 -16.27 18.22
C ASP A 229 0.73 -17.39 17.47
N GLY A 230 2.03 -17.54 17.69
CA GLY A 230 2.83 -18.55 17.01
C GLY A 230 4.30 -18.58 17.42
N GLY A 231 5.09 -19.31 16.63
CA GLY A 231 6.55 -19.29 16.72
C GLY A 231 7.15 -18.12 15.93
N VAL A 232 8.41 -17.83 16.24
CA VAL A 232 9.31 -17.10 15.33
C VAL A 232 9.45 -17.87 14.00
N SER A 233 9.97 -17.22 12.97
CA SER A 233 10.29 -17.84 11.69
C SER A 233 11.41 -18.90 11.82
N SER A 234 11.64 -19.65 10.75
CA SER A 234 12.67 -20.70 10.67
C SER A 234 13.03 -20.99 9.20
N PRO A 235 14.03 -21.85 8.90
CA PRO A 235 14.37 -22.19 7.52
C PRO A 235 13.33 -23.11 6.83
N THR A 236 12.32 -23.60 7.57
CA THR A 236 11.33 -24.58 7.07
C THR A 236 9.87 -24.23 7.37
N SER A 237 9.63 -23.21 8.18
CA SER A 237 8.32 -22.66 8.53
C SER A 237 8.45 -21.14 8.70
N GLY A 238 7.55 -20.39 8.08
CA GLY A 238 7.41 -18.95 8.32
C GLY A 238 6.75 -18.62 9.66
N THR A 239 6.48 -17.35 9.90
CA THR A 239 5.77 -16.86 11.08
C THR A 239 4.39 -16.29 10.71
N THR A 240 3.57 -15.89 11.70
CA THR A 240 2.23 -15.33 11.43
C THR A 240 1.99 -14.10 12.30
N VAL A 241 1.91 -12.96 11.63
CA VAL A 241 1.81 -11.64 12.25
C VAL A 241 0.37 -11.13 12.17
N ARG A 242 0.08 -10.02 12.85
CA ARG A 242 -1.23 -9.36 12.78
C ARG A 242 -1.09 -8.03 12.05
N LEU A 243 -1.75 -7.91 10.90
CA LEU A 243 -2.11 -6.60 10.37
C LEU A 243 -3.16 -6.00 11.32
N LEU A 244 -3.05 -4.72 11.65
CA LEU A 244 -4.02 -3.97 12.43
C LEU A 244 -4.40 -2.71 11.66
N ARG A 245 -5.71 -2.53 11.44
CA ARG A 245 -6.27 -1.28 10.94
C ARG A 245 -6.72 -0.40 12.11
N TYR A 246 -6.47 0.90 12.00
CA TYR A 246 -7.20 1.92 12.75
C TYR A 246 -8.08 2.71 11.79
N ALA A 247 -9.34 2.93 12.15
CA ALA A 247 -10.20 3.88 11.47
C ALA A 247 -10.05 5.28 12.10
N ALA A 248 -10.22 6.34 11.31
CA ALA A 248 -10.31 7.69 11.83
C ALA A 248 -11.61 7.87 12.66
N GLY A 249 -11.48 8.35 13.90
CA GLY A 249 -12.58 8.80 14.74
C GLY A 249 -12.58 10.33 14.91
N ASP A 250 -13.51 10.84 15.74
CA ASP A 250 -13.77 12.28 15.87
C ASP A 250 -12.56 13.12 16.37
N GLU A 251 -11.70 12.53 17.22
CA GLU A 251 -10.55 13.21 17.83
C GLU A 251 -9.20 12.54 17.53
N SER A 252 -9.19 11.24 17.19
CA SER A 252 -7.98 10.44 16.91
C SER A 252 -8.34 9.11 16.22
N TYR A 253 -7.33 8.29 15.96
CA TYR A 253 -7.48 6.96 15.35
C TYR A 253 -7.95 5.90 16.37
N VAL A 254 -8.83 5.00 15.95
CA VAL A 254 -9.45 3.96 16.78
C VAL A 254 -9.20 2.58 16.16
N ALA A 255 -8.69 1.64 16.95
CA ALA A 255 -8.39 0.28 16.51
C ALA A 255 -9.68 -0.43 16.01
N ALA A 256 -9.60 -1.04 14.84
CA ALA A 256 -10.73 -1.65 14.15
C ALA A 256 -10.47 -3.14 13.89
N GLU A 257 -10.34 -3.56 12.64
CA GLU A 257 -10.07 -4.94 12.25
C GLU A 257 -8.59 -5.33 12.44
N GLN A 258 -8.36 -6.61 12.75
CA GLN A 258 -7.04 -7.23 12.68
C GLN A 258 -7.11 -8.42 11.72
N TYR A 259 -6.04 -8.73 11.02
CA TYR A 259 -5.97 -9.87 10.09
C TYR A 259 -4.67 -10.66 10.27
N ALA A 260 -4.75 -11.98 10.23
CA ALA A 260 -3.57 -12.84 10.30
C ALA A 260 -2.83 -12.86 8.96
N TYR A 261 -1.55 -12.48 8.97
CA TYR A 261 -0.67 -12.45 7.79
C TYR A 261 0.43 -13.51 7.92
N PRO A 262 0.52 -14.47 6.99
CA PRO A 262 1.60 -15.46 6.98
C PRO A 262 2.84 -14.89 6.30
N VAL A 263 3.92 -14.70 7.07
CA VAL A 263 5.25 -14.34 6.55
C VAL A 263 5.96 -15.61 6.07
N GLU A 264 6.76 -15.54 5.00
CA GLU A 264 7.51 -16.69 4.49
C GLU A 264 8.60 -17.18 5.46
N PRO A 265 9.11 -18.42 5.30
CA PRO A 265 10.38 -18.85 5.88
C PRO A 265 11.55 -17.93 5.49
N TRP A 266 12.65 -17.98 6.25
CA TRP A 266 13.88 -17.34 5.80
C TRP A 266 14.56 -18.10 4.66
N HIS A 267 15.30 -17.38 3.82
CA HIS A 267 15.99 -17.94 2.66
C HIS A 267 17.18 -18.83 3.07
N VAL A 268 17.75 -19.58 2.12
CA VAL A 268 18.75 -20.62 2.44
C VAL A 268 20.05 -20.03 2.99
N GLY A 269 20.18 -20.05 4.31
CA GLY A 269 21.36 -19.70 5.11
C GLY A 269 21.10 -20.02 6.59
N ASP A 270 22.14 -20.42 7.32
CA ASP A 270 22.08 -20.86 8.72
C ASP A 270 23.52 -20.89 9.27
N SER A 271 23.82 -20.07 10.28
CA SER A 271 25.12 -20.04 10.94
C SER A 271 25.06 -20.57 12.37
N SER A 272 25.87 -21.59 12.64
CA SER A 272 26.06 -22.17 13.98
C SER A 272 26.77 -21.25 15.00
N LEU A 273 26.97 -19.97 14.66
CA LEU A 273 27.59 -18.95 15.52
C LEU A 273 26.63 -17.83 15.93
N THR A 274 25.41 -17.77 15.38
CA THR A 274 24.42 -16.73 15.69
C THR A 274 23.00 -17.32 15.78
N SER A 275 22.03 -16.46 16.05
CA SER A 275 20.59 -16.74 15.98
C SER A 275 19.87 -15.44 15.59
N ALA A 276 20.40 -14.79 14.55
CA ALA A 276 19.90 -13.52 14.03
C ALA A 276 19.15 -13.71 12.70
N GLU A 277 19.24 -14.91 12.13
CA GLU A 277 18.39 -15.41 11.05
C GLU A 277 16.91 -15.20 11.39
N ARG A 278 16.17 -14.58 10.46
CA ARG A 278 14.74 -14.27 10.61
C ARG A 278 14.08 -13.97 9.26
N SER A 279 12.75 -13.99 9.25
CA SER A 279 11.90 -13.57 8.14
C SER A 279 10.67 -12.88 8.71
N GLY A 280 10.55 -11.59 8.45
CA GLY A 280 9.63 -10.67 9.10
C GLY A 280 8.78 -9.85 8.13
N LEU A 281 7.63 -9.36 8.58
CA LEU A 281 6.91 -8.27 7.90
C LEU A 281 7.48 -6.94 8.40
N VAL A 282 8.08 -6.18 7.48
CA VAL A 282 8.75 -4.91 7.78
C VAL A 282 7.83 -3.72 7.56
N GLU A 283 7.24 -3.59 6.37
CA GLU A 283 6.41 -2.43 6.05
C GLU A 283 5.16 -2.80 5.24
N LEU A 284 4.12 -1.99 5.38
CA LEU A 284 2.90 -1.98 4.59
C LEU A 284 2.88 -0.71 3.74
N VAL A 285 2.40 -0.79 2.50
CA VAL A 285 2.20 0.42 1.67
C VAL A 285 0.77 0.47 1.15
N ALA A 286 0.03 1.51 1.52
CA ALA A 286 -1.27 1.82 0.93
C ALA A 286 -1.07 2.50 -0.43
N LEU A 287 -1.51 1.85 -1.50
CA LEU A 287 -1.58 2.46 -2.83
C LEU A 287 -2.85 3.34 -2.94
N PRO A 288 -2.87 4.33 -3.85
CA PRO A 288 -4.04 5.18 -4.12
C PRO A 288 -5.34 4.41 -4.36
N ASP A 289 -5.28 3.28 -5.07
CA ASP A 289 -6.43 2.41 -5.35
C ASP A 289 -6.99 1.65 -4.11
N GLY A 290 -6.35 1.81 -2.95
CA GLY A 290 -6.71 1.15 -1.71
C GLY A 290 -6.15 -0.25 -1.51
N LYS A 291 -5.33 -0.76 -2.44
CA LYS A 291 -4.55 -1.98 -2.21
C LYS A 291 -3.49 -1.72 -1.14
N LEU A 292 -3.21 -2.76 -0.35
CA LEU A 292 -2.03 -2.81 0.49
C LEU A 292 -0.96 -3.65 -0.20
N LEU A 293 0.27 -3.15 -0.17
CA LEU A 293 1.46 -3.95 -0.36
C LEU A 293 2.05 -4.32 1.00
N ALA A 294 2.80 -5.42 1.06
CA ALA A 294 3.62 -5.80 2.22
C ALA A 294 5.06 -6.07 1.77
N LEU A 295 6.02 -5.49 2.49
CA LEU A 295 7.43 -5.82 2.44
C LEU A 295 7.73 -6.89 3.49
N GLU A 296 8.18 -8.05 3.05
CA GLU A 296 8.86 -9.02 3.90
C GLU A 296 10.36 -8.94 3.68
N ARG A 297 11.13 -8.93 4.77
CA ARG A 297 12.60 -9.06 4.75
C ARG A 297 13.00 -10.37 5.41
N SER A 298 13.92 -11.08 4.77
CA SER A 298 14.57 -12.25 5.34
C SER A 298 16.06 -12.04 5.47
N LEU A 299 16.58 -12.14 6.70
CA LEU A 299 18.01 -12.25 7.01
C LEU A 299 18.37 -13.73 7.17
N ALA A 300 19.43 -14.15 6.48
CA ALA A 300 20.08 -15.45 6.68
C ALA A 300 21.61 -15.27 6.63
N PHE A 301 22.38 -16.33 6.97
CA PHE A 301 23.85 -16.26 6.92
C PHE A 301 24.45 -17.28 5.94
N SER A 302 25.32 -16.80 5.05
CA SER A 302 26.05 -17.60 4.08
C SER A 302 27.43 -17.98 4.65
N GLY A 303 27.52 -19.20 5.21
CA GLY A 303 28.70 -19.64 5.93
C GLY A 303 28.68 -19.13 7.37
N LEU A 304 29.85 -18.78 7.93
CA LEU A 304 29.97 -18.51 9.37
C LEU A 304 29.48 -17.12 9.81
N ILE A 305 29.69 -16.07 9.00
CA ILE A 305 29.49 -14.68 9.42
C ILE A 305 28.97 -13.72 8.34
N SER A 306 28.81 -14.15 7.08
CA SER A 306 28.38 -13.25 6.01
C SER A 306 26.84 -13.14 6.00
N PRO A 307 26.23 -11.99 6.36
CA PRO A 307 24.80 -11.83 6.22
C PRO A 307 24.40 -11.86 4.74
N SER A 308 23.20 -12.35 4.48
CA SER A 308 22.49 -12.16 3.22
C SER A 308 21.03 -11.77 3.50
N PHE A 309 20.46 -10.95 2.62
CA PHE A 309 19.11 -10.44 2.73
C PHE A 309 18.30 -10.75 1.47
N GLU A 310 17.13 -11.37 1.62
CA GLU A 310 16.12 -11.44 0.56
C GLU A 310 14.95 -10.53 0.93
N ASN A 311 14.65 -9.56 0.07
CA ASN A 311 13.50 -8.66 0.25
C ASN A 311 12.40 -9.08 -0.72
N ARG A 312 11.14 -9.09 -0.26
CA ARG A 312 9.98 -9.61 -1.00
C ARG A 312 8.81 -8.64 -0.89
N LEU A 313 8.28 -8.21 -2.02
CA LEU A 313 7.11 -7.32 -2.10
C LEU A 313 5.89 -8.11 -2.55
N TYR A 314 4.83 -8.07 -1.74
CA TYR A 314 3.56 -8.74 -1.99
C TYR A 314 2.42 -7.72 -2.15
N GLU A 315 1.45 -8.00 -3.03
CA GLU A 315 0.10 -7.44 -2.93
C GLU A 315 -0.68 -8.25 -1.89
N VAL A 316 -1.35 -7.58 -0.96
CA VAL A 316 -2.17 -8.18 0.10
C VAL A 316 -3.63 -8.26 -0.35
N ASP A 317 -4.25 -9.43 -0.22
CA ASP A 317 -5.67 -9.64 -0.48
C ASP A 317 -6.44 -9.92 0.82
N LEU A 318 -7.30 -8.99 1.21
CA LEU A 318 -8.17 -9.12 2.39
C LEU A 318 -9.48 -9.86 2.08
N ALA A 319 -9.75 -10.25 0.83
CA ALA A 319 -11.01 -10.86 0.42
C ALA A 319 -11.23 -12.23 1.08
N GLY A 320 -12.22 -12.31 1.98
CA GLY A 320 -12.53 -13.52 2.75
C GLY A 320 -11.58 -13.80 3.93
N ALA A 321 -10.62 -12.92 4.19
CA ALA A 321 -9.79 -12.96 5.38
C ALA A 321 -10.66 -12.78 6.64
N THR A 322 -10.34 -13.51 7.71
CA THR A 322 -11.06 -13.43 8.98
C THR A 322 -10.56 -12.24 9.80
N ASN A 323 -11.49 -11.41 10.30
CA ASN A 323 -11.13 -10.42 11.32
C ASN A 323 -10.83 -11.14 12.65
N VAL A 324 -9.57 -11.07 13.09
CA VAL A 324 -9.05 -11.74 14.29
C VAL A 324 -8.94 -10.81 15.51
N ALA A 325 -9.46 -9.59 15.47
CA ALA A 325 -9.34 -8.61 16.56
C ALA A 325 -9.98 -9.08 17.89
N GLY A 326 -10.99 -9.95 17.82
CA GLY A 326 -11.60 -10.59 19.00
C GLY A 326 -10.85 -11.82 19.51
N MET A 327 -9.78 -12.27 18.83
CA MET A 327 -9.03 -13.48 19.19
C MET A 327 -7.81 -13.12 20.04
N ALA A 328 -7.82 -13.54 21.30
CA ALA A 328 -6.70 -13.34 22.23
C ALA A 328 -5.42 -14.13 21.86
N SER A 329 -5.53 -15.07 20.90
CA SER A 329 -4.43 -15.89 20.38
C SER A 329 -4.86 -16.48 19.02
N LEU A 330 -3.93 -16.55 18.06
CA LEU A 330 -4.08 -17.30 16.81
C LEU A 330 -3.65 -18.78 16.96
N ALA A 331 -2.90 -19.13 18.00
CA ALA A 331 -2.33 -20.47 18.18
C ALA A 331 -3.43 -21.51 18.43
N GLY A 332 -3.65 -22.39 17.45
CA GLY A 332 -4.73 -23.40 17.48
C GLY A 332 -6.14 -22.85 17.25
N ALA A 333 -6.27 -21.57 16.89
CA ALA A 333 -7.53 -20.98 16.45
C ALA A 333 -7.86 -21.41 15.00
N THR A 334 -9.13 -21.28 14.60
CA THR A 334 -9.58 -21.48 13.22
C THR A 334 -9.93 -20.13 12.60
N TYR A 335 -9.17 -19.72 11.59
CA TYR A 335 -9.36 -18.48 10.85
C TYR A 335 -8.87 -18.66 9.40
N THR A 336 -9.37 -17.82 8.49
CA THR A 336 -8.77 -17.63 7.16
C THR A 336 -7.76 -16.49 7.24
N PRO A 337 -6.44 -16.72 7.00
CA PRO A 337 -5.47 -15.63 6.88
C PRO A 337 -5.72 -14.79 5.64
N VAL A 338 -5.01 -13.67 5.49
CA VAL A 338 -5.03 -12.90 4.23
C VAL A 338 -4.44 -13.70 3.07
N GLY A 339 -4.91 -13.44 1.85
CA GLY A 339 -4.19 -13.82 0.65
C GLY A 339 -3.00 -12.88 0.42
N LYS A 340 -1.98 -13.35 -0.29
CA LYS A 340 -0.89 -12.50 -0.78
C LYS A 340 -0.38 -12.98 -2.14
N ARG A 341 0.08 -12.05 -2.98
CA ARG A 341 0.64 -12.32 -4.32
C ARG A 341 2.01 -11.66 -4.44
N LEU A 342 3.07 -12.44 -4.66
CA LEU A 342 4.41 -11.91 -4.87
C LEU A 342 4.45 -11.04 -6.14
N LEU A 343 4.97 -9.82 -5.99
CA LEU A 343 5.17 -8.85 -7.07
C LEU A 343 6.63 -8.78 -7.49
N TRP A 344 7.53 -8.80 -6.51
CA TRP A 344 8.97 -8.75 -6.69
C TRP A 344 9.69 -9.46 -5.53
N SER A 345 10.80 -10.13 -5.80
CA SER A 345 11.76 -10.58 -4.79
C SER A 345 13.18 -10.34 -5.31
N GLY A 346 14.10 -10.01 -4.41
CA GLY A 346 15.52 -10.09 -4.69
C GLY A 346 16.42 -9.30 -3.74
N ALA A 347 17.68 -9.20 -4.16
CA ALA A 347 18.62 -8.21 -3.66
C ALA A 347 18.28 -6.85 -4.28
N ALA A 348 17.86 -5.88 -3.48
CA ALA A 348 17.56 -4.52 -3.95
C ALA A 348 18.81 -3.86 -4.57
N ALA A 349 19.99 -4.09 -3.99
CA ALA A 349 21.26 -3.96 -4.69
C ALA A 349 22.30 -4.91 -4.07
N GLY A 350 23.48 -4.98 -4.69
CA GLY A 350 24.59 -5.81 -4.21
C GLY A 350 24.40 -7.30 -4.46
N ALA A 351 25.45 -8.08 -4.19
CA ALA A 351 25.46 -9.53 -4.37
C ALA A 351 24.92 -10.32 -3.16
N VAL A 352 24.71 -9.65 -2.03
CA VAL A 352 24.24 -10.23 -0.76
C VAL A 352 22.85 -9.75 -0.35
N GLY A 353 22.25 -8.80 -1.08
CA GLY A 353 21.04 -8.11 -0.65
C GLY A 353 21.30 -6.83 0.12
N MET A 354 20.23 -6.30 0.72
CA MET A 354 20.19 -5.05 1.49
C MET A 354 19.25 -5.21 2.67
N ASN A 355 19.58 -4.60 3.80
CA ASN A 355 18.71 -4.53 4.98
C ASN A 355 17.64 -3.43 4.77
N MET A 356 16.59 -3.72 4.00
CA MET A 356 15.54 -2.73 3.69
C MET A 356 14.54 -2.67 4.85
N GLU A 357 14.55 -1.56 5.59
CA GLU A 357 13.78 -1.35 6.83
C GLU A 357 12.48 -0.55 6.63
N GLY A 358 12.27 0.04 5.45
CA GLY A 358 11.05 0.81 5.19
C GLY A 358 10.76 1.00 3.72
N LEU A 359 9.52 1.36 3.41
CA LEU A 359 9.02 1.52 2.05
C LEU A 359 7.82 2.47 2.02
N THR A 360 7.80 3.43 1.09
CA THR A 360 6.69 4.37 0.94
C THR A 360 6.37 4.64 -0.52
N VAL A 361 5.15 5.12 -0.80
CA VAL A 361 4.85 5.72 -2.12
C VAL A 361 5.69 6.97 -2.31
N GLY A 362 6.20 7.20 -3.52
CA GLY A 362 6.88 8.45 -3.88
C GLY A 362 6.11 9.21 -4.96
N PRO A 363 6.73 10.21 -5.60
CA PRO A 363 6.09 10.97 -6.68
C PRO A 363 5.68 10.07 -7.86
N ARG A 364 4.68 10.54 -8.62
CA ARG A 364 4.33 9.95 -9.92
C ARG A 364 5.42 10.23 -10.94
N LEU A 365 5.64 9.27 -11.83
CA LEU A 365 6.49 9.42 -13.01
C LEU A 365 5.72 10.07 -14.15
N ALA A 366 6.44 10.57 -15.15
CA ALA A 366 5.84 11.08 -16.39
C ALA A 366 5.07 10.03 -17.21
N SER A 367 5.18 8.74 -16.85
CA SER A 367 4.35 7.64 -17.34
C SER A 367 2.97 7.53 -16.67
N GLY A 368 2.71 8.29 -15.59
CA GLY A 368 1.54 8.18 -14.72
C GLY A 368 1.69 7.15 -13.58
N ASN A 369 2.64 6.21 -13.73
CA ASN A 369 2.98 5.20 -12.73
C ASN A 369 3.54 5.84 -11.44
N LEU A 370 3.44 5.10 -10.33
CA LEU A 370 3.98 5.53 -9.04
C LEU A 370 5.44 5.10 -8.91
N THR A 371 6.22 5.85 -8.14
CA THR A 371 7.42 5.30 -7.50
C THR A 371 7.07 4.69 -6.16
N LEU A 372 7.83 3.68 -5.73
CA LEU A 372 8.05 3.40 -4.32
C LEU A 372 9.49 3.76 -3.98
N VAL A 373 9.70 4.34 -2.80
CA VAL A 373 11.02 4.60 -2.23
C VAL A 373 11.20 3.72 -1.00
N GLY A 374 12.13 2.77 -1.12
CA GLY A 374 12.60 1.96 0.00
C GLY A 374 13.81 2.61 0.66
N ILE A 375 14.01 2.33 1.94
CA ILE A 375 15.17 2.77 2.72
C ILE A 375 15.90 1.55 3.28
N VAL A 376 17.23 1.65 3.26
CA VAL A 376 18.16 0.58 3.62
C VAL A 376 19.08 1.10 4.71
N ASP A 377 19.18 0.31 5.77
CA ASP A 377 20.01 0.59 6.95
C ASP A 377 21.49 0.18 6.75
N ASP A 378 22.38 0.73 7.58
CA ASP A 378 23.79 0.39 7.66
C ASP A 378 24.13 -0.81 8.56
N GLY A 379 23.19 -1.38 9.31
CA GLY A 379 23.41 -2.50 10.23
C GLY A 379 24.23 -2.13 11.47
N GLY A 380 24.45 -0.83 11.69
CA GLY A 380 25.18 -0.26 12.81
C GLY A 380 26.62 -0.77 12.95
N ALA A 381 27.14 -0.75 14.19
CA ALA A 381 28.48 -1.23 14.51
C ALA A 381 28.68 -2.75 14.29
N SER A 382 27.60 -3.49 14.00
CA SER A 382 27.58 -4.93 13.72
C SER A 382 27.91 -5.26 12.27
N ASP A 383 27.55 -4.40 11.30
CA ASP A 383 27.83 -4.60 9.88
C ASP A 383 28.63 -3.43 9.28
N PRO A 384 29.98 -3.45 9.36
CA PRO A 384 30.82 -2.41 8.77
C PRO A 384 30.93 -2.49 7.23
N LEU A 385 30.09 -3.27 6.55
CA LEU A 385 30.04 -3.41 5.09
C LEU A 385 28.74 -2.85 4.49
N SER A 386 27.63 -2.90 5.23
CA SER A 386 26.39 -2.22 4.87
C SER A 386 26.51 -0.70 5.06
N ALA A 387 25.65 0.06 4.39
CA ALA A 387 25.67 1.50 4.39
C ALA A 387 24.30 2.05 3.97
N ASN A 388 23.88 3.14 4.62
CA ASN A 388 22.55 3.72 4.39
C ASN A 388 22.33 4.07 2.91
N ALA A 389 21.17 3.70 2.39
CA ALA A 389 20.80 3.92 1.00
C ALA A 389 19.28 4.09 0.84
N LEU A 390 18.88 4.70 -0.27
CA LEU A 390 17.54 4.58 -0.80
C LEU A 390 17.52 3.59 -1.97
N VAL A 391 16.38 2.95 -2.15
CA VAL A 391 16.04 2.04 -3.26
C VAL A 391 14.79 2.60 -3.94
N ALA A 392 14.72 2.55 -5.27
CA ALA A 392 13.50 2.90 -5.99
C ALA A 392 12.90 1.70 -6.74
N PHE A 393 11.57 1.69 -6.82
CA PHE A 393 10.80 0.82 -7.70
C PHE A 393 9.79 1.67 -8.48
N GLU A 394 9.48 1.28 -9.72
CA GLU A 394 8.31 1.76 -10.44
C GLU A 394 7.16 0.76 -10.22
N VAL A 395 5.95 1.26 -9.98
CA VAL A 395 4.74 0.46 -9.78
C VAL A 395 3.68 0.82 -10.79
N THR A 396 3.38 -0.15 -11.66
CA THR A 396 2.17 -0.16 -12.47
C THR A 396 1.06 -0.78 -11.61
N SER A 397 0.28 0.05 -10.91
CA SER A 397 -0.99 -0.38 -10.33
C SER A 397 -2.13 0.04 -11.26
N ALA A 398 -3.05 -0.88 -11.54
CA ALA A 398 -4.22 -0.52 -12.31
C ALA A 398 -5.22 0.26 -11.45
N VAL A 399 -5.68 1.38 -12.00
CA VAL A 399 -6.63 2.32 -11.38
C VAL A 399 -6.02 3.22 -10.30
N ALA A 400 -4.93 3.90 -10.66
CA ALA A 400 -5.20 5.26 -11.12
C ALA A 400 -5.15 5.26 -12.65
N ASP A 401 -6.31 5.32 -13.31
CA ASP A 401 -6.33 5.68 -14.74
C ASP A 401 -6.08 7.20 -14.80
N PRO A 402 -5.05 7.68 -15.50
CA PRO A 402 -4.84 9.12 -15.70
C PRO A 402 -6.03 9.84 -16.35
N SER A 403 -7.05 9.15 -16.85
CA SER A 403 -8.31 9.74 -17.31
C SER A 403 -9.24 10.24 -16.17
N LEU A 404 -9.06 9.78 -14.92
CA LEU A 404 -9.76 10.28 -13.73
C LEU A 404 -8.97 11.39 -13.00
N VAL A 405 -8.43 12.31 -13.80
CA VAL A 405 -8.08 13.67 -13.36
C VAL A 405 -9.21 14.23 -12.48
N GLY A 406 -8.90 14.84 -11.35
CA GLY A 406 -9.92 15.44 -10.48
C GLY A 406 -10.37 14.59 -9.29
N ASP A 407 -9.97 13.32 -9.19
CA ASP A 407 -10.20 12.48 -8.00
C ASP A 407 -9.13 12.79 -6.95
N ALA A 408 -9.39 13.77 -6.08
CA ALA A 408 -8.43 14.25 -5.08
C ALA A 408 -8.45 13.38 -3.81
N ASN A 409 -9.62 12.80 -3.48
CA ASN A 409 -9.76 12.00 -2.26
C ASN A 409 -9.26 10.55 -2.43
N LEU A 410 -9.04 10.10 -3.67
CA LEU A 410 -8.63 8.76 -4.08
C LEU A 410 -9.66 7.67 -3.67
N ASP A 411 -10.96 7.96 -3.80
CA ASP A 411 -12.05 7.00 -3.62
C ASP A 411 -12.51 6.30 -4.92
N GLY A 412 -11.95 6.71 -6.07
CA GLY A 412 -12.24 6.15 -7.39
C GLY A 412 -13.35 6.90 -8.13
N ARG A 413 -13.53 8.19 -7.84
CA ARG A 413 -14.60 9.06 -8.34
C ARG A 413 -14.15 10.50 -8.43
N VAL A 414 -14.84 11.27 -9.25
CA VAL A 414 -14.72 12.74 -9.27
C VAL A 414 -16.10 13.30 -8.89
N ASP A 415 -16.28 13.76 -7.65
CA ASP A 415 -17.54 14.35 -7.20
C ASP A 415 -17.39 15.62 -6.34
N ALA A 416 -18.38 15.92 -5.50
CA ALA A 416 -18.37 17.08 -4.62
C ALA A 416 -17.34 16.96 -3.47
N ALA A 417 -16.86 15.75 -3.15
CA ALA A 417 -15.77 15.55 -2.20
C ALA A 417 -14.47 16.20 -2.69
N ASP A 418 -14.11 16.01 -3.95
CA ASP A 418 -12.87 16.52 -4.54
C ASP A 418 -12.92 18.03 -4.76
N VAL A 419 -14.10 18.55 -5.13
CA VAL A 419 -14.38 20.00 -5.14
C VAL A 419 -14.13 20.60 -3.75
N ALA A 420 -14.43 19.87 -2.67
CA ALA A 420 -14.18 20.33 -1.30
C ALA A 420 -12.71 20.23 -0.89
N VAL A 421 -11.96 19.23 -1.38
CA VAL A 421 -10.49 19.15 -1.23
C VAL A 421 -9.84 20.37 -1.90
N LEU A 422 -10.05 20.54 -3.22
CA LEU A 422 -9.50 21.66 -3.99
C LEU A 422 -9.90 23.02 -3.42
N ALA A 423 -11.17 23.22 -3.04
CA ALA A 423 -11.61 24.47 -2.44
C ALA A 423 -11.01 24.76 -1.05
N SER A 424 -10.38 23.77 -0.41
CA SER A 424 -9.67 23.91 0.87
C SER A 424 -8.17 24.23 0.71
N THR A 425 -7.55 23.79 -0.40
CA THR A 425 -6.11 23.90 -0.69
C THR A 425 -5.76 24.94 -1.76
N TYR A 426 -6.74 25.39 -2.55
CA TYR A 426 -6.60 26.38 -3.63
C TYR A 426 -5.80 27.62 -3.19
N GLY A 427 -4.78 27.96 -3.98
CA GLY A 427 -3.80 29.00 -3.69
C GLY A 427 -2.55 28.50 -2.95
N THR A 428 -2.36 27.19 -2.81
CA THR A 428 -1.06 26.60 -2.43
C THR A 428 -0.06 26.84 -3.56
N SER A 429 1.14 27.32 -3.22
CA SER A 429 2.12 27.87 -4.18
C SER A 429 3.43 27.08 -4.30
N SER A 430 3.50 25.91 -3.66
CA SER A 430 4.66 25.01 -3.67
C SER A 430 4.39 23.78 -2.80
N GLY A 431 4.71 22.58 -3.28
CA GLY A 431 4.65 21.33 -2.52
C GLY A 431 3.25 20.72 -2.33
N ALA A 432 2.23 21.21 -3.04
CA ALA A 432 0.94 20.53 -3.12
C ALA A 432 1.10 19.12 -3.73
N GLN A 433 0.29 18.15 -3.29
CA GLN A 433 0.20 16.81 -3.86
C GLN A 433 -1.17 16.57 -4.51
N TRP A 434 -1.34 15.42 -5.14
CA TRP A 434 -2.62 14.99 -5.73
C TRP A 434 -3.76 14.98 -4.69
N GLU A 435 -3.46 14.63 -3.43
CA GLU A 435 -4.41 14.71 -2.30
C GLU A 435 -4.64 16.13 -1.77
N ASP A 436 -3.81 17.11 -2.18
CA ASP A 436 -4.10 18.54 -2.06
C ASP A 436 -4.82 19.08 -3.31
N ALA A 437 -5.20 18.23 -4.26
CA ALA A 437 -5.79 18.58 -5.55
C ALA A 437 -4.86 19.36 -6.52
N ASP A 438 -3.55 19.06 -6.48
CA ASP A 438 -2.61 19.29 -7.59
C ASP A 438 -2.80 18.17 -8.63
N PHE A 439 -3.42 18.50 -9.76
CA PHE A 439 -3.82 17.53 -10.79
C PHE A 439 -2.96 17.53 -12.05
N ASP A 440 -2.09 18.53 -12.22
CA ASP A 440 -1.09 18.54 -13.31
C ASP A 440 0.36 18.27 -12.83
N GLY A 441 0.60 18.32 -11.52
CA GLY A 441 1.83 17.90 -10.86
C GLY A 441 2.90 18.98 -10.73
N ASP A 442 2.55 20.27 -10.89
CA ASP A 442 3.51 21.38 -10.80
C ASP A 442 3.88 21.79 -9.35
N GLY A 443 3.19 21.24 -8.35
CA GLY A 443 3.37 21.51 -6.93
C GLY A 443 2.52 22.66 -6.39
N GLN A 444 1.58 23.20 -7.16
CA GLN A 444 0.67 24.27 -6.76
C GLN A 444 -0.80 23.79 -6.76
N VAL A 445 -1.74 24.65 -6.36
CA VAL A 445 -3.18 24.41 -6.56
C VAL A 445 -3.82 25.68 -7.10
N THR A 446 -4.18 25.65 -8.37
CA THR A 446 -4.38 26.83 -9.22
C THR A 446 -5.73 26.81 -9.97
N LEU A 447 -5.88 27.68 -10.97
CA LEU A 447 -7.02 27.63 -11.89
C LEU A 447 -6.93 26.46 -12.89
N ASP A 448 -5.73 25.95 -13.17
CA ASP A 448 -5.54 24.88 -14.14
C ASP A 448 -5.96 23.54 -13.54
N ASP A 449 -5.72 23.31 -12.25
CA ASP A 449 -6.28 22.22 -11.43
C ASP A 449 -7.81 22.29 -11.32
N LEU A 450 -8.35 23.49 -11.08
CA LEU A 450 -9.79 23.70 -11.05
C LEU A 450 -10.41 23.39 -12.42
N ALA A 451 -9.72 23.72 -13.52
CA ALA A 451 -10.13 23.34 -14.86
C ALA A 451 -9.91 21.84 -15.14
N ALA A 452 -8.92 21.20 -14.52
CA ALA A 452 -8.66 19.76 -14.61
C ALA A 452 -9.85 18.98 -14.01
N LEU A 453 -10.18 19.26 -12.74
CA LEU A 453 -11.33 18.69 -12.05
C LEU A 453 -12.66 19.00 -12.75
N ALA A 454 -12.87 20.25 -13.19
CA ALA A 454 -14.13 20.66 -13.83
C ALA A 454 -14.39 19.98 -15.19
N ARG A 455 -13.38 19.39 -15.83
CA ARG A 455 -13.54 18.59 -17.06
C ARG A 455 -13.97 17.14 -16.77
N ALA A 456 -13.66 16.62 -15.58
CA ALA A 456 -13.87 15.23 -15.21
C ALA A 456 -15.09 14.99 -14.30
N LEU A 457 -15.58 16.03 -13.61
CA LEU A 457 -16.87 15.98 -12.92
C LEU A 457 -17.97 15.41 -13.85
N PRO A 458 -18.73 14.39 -13.43
CA PRO A 458 -19.68 13.71 -14.30
C PRO A 458 -20.83 14.65 -14.68
N VAL A 459 -20.80 15.13 -15.93
CA VAL A 459 -21.85 15.98 -16.49
C VAL A 459 -23.18 15.25 -16.39
N ALA A 460 -24.12 15.83 -15.64
CA ALA A 460 -25.42 15.22 -15.36
C ALA A 460 -26.14 14.85 -16.68
N ALA A 461 -26.20 13.55 -16.98
CA ALA A 461 -26.64 13.04 -18.27
C ALA A 461 -28.15 13.27 -18.48
N ASN A 462 -28.48 14.41 -19.09
CA ASN A 462 -29.84 14.71 -19.54
C ASN A 462 -30.38 13.58 -20.42
N ALA A 463 -31.62 13.17 -20.19
CA ALA A 463 -32.21 11.95 -20.74
C ALA A 463 -32.58 12.07 -22.24
N SER A 464 -31.57 12.16 -23.11
CA SER A 464 -31.69 12.10 -24.57
C SER A 464 -30.43 11.45 -25.16
N GLY A 465 -30.45 10.12 -25.26
CA GLY A 465 -29.24 9.33 -25.56
C GLY A 465 -28.61 9.62 -26.92
N ARG A 466 -27.34 10.04 -26.91
CA ARG A 466 -26.47 10.05 -28.09
C ARG A 466 -25.01 9.78 -27.71
N THR A 467 -24.63 8.51 -27.74
CA THR A 467 -23.24 8.08 -27.53
C THR A 467 -22.38 8.43 -28.75
N THR A 468 -21.24 9.06 -28.54
CA THR A 468 -20.16 9.19 -29.53
C THR A 468 -18.82 8.91 -28.88
N VAL A 469 -18.29 7.71 -29.13
CA VAL A 469 -16.90 7.35 -28.80
C VAL A 469 -16.02 7.78 -29.97
N ALA A 470 -14.98 8.56 -29.70
CA ALA A 470 -13.87 8.79 -30.60
C ALA A 470 -12.62 9.12 -29.78
N ALA A 471 -11.51 8.41 -30.02
CA ALA A 471 -10.23 8.71 -29.40
C ALA A 471 -9.38 9.59 -30.32
N ASN A 472 -8.56 10.45 -29.71
CA ASN A 472 -7.34 11.05 -30.25
C ASN A 472 -7.38 11.55 -31.71
N GLN A 473 -7.81 12.80 -31.91
CA GLN A 473 -7.26 13.66 -32.97
C GLN A 473 -6.97 15.06 -32.41
N THR A 474 -5.90 15.66 -32.91
CA THR A 474 -5.47 17.02 -32.58
C THR A 474 -6.33 18.06 -33.29
N ASP A 475 -7.17 18.81 -32.56
CA ASP A 475 -7.80 20.02 -33.08
C ASP A 475 -7.94 21.08 -31.98
N GLN A 476 -7.31 22.25 -32.18
CA GLN A 476 -7.46 23.39 -31.25
C GLN A 476 -8.71 24.20 -31.59
N HIS A 477 -9.87 23.75 -31.11
CA HIS A 477 -11.04 24.61 -30.97
C HIS A 477 -11.54 24.62 -29.53
N ALA A 478 -11.52 25.81 -28.93
CA ALA A 478 -11.92 26.04 -27.55
C ALA A 478 -13.43 25.83 -27.41
N ALA A 479 -13.82 24.70 -26.83
CA ALA A 479 -15.17 24.48 -26.34
C ALA A 479 -15.42 25.43 -25.15
N THR A 480 -16.04 26.59 -25.43
CA THR A 480 -16.53 27.49 -24.38
C THR A 480 -17.52 26.72 -23.48
N PRO A 481 -17.30 26.64 -22.15
CA PRO A 481 -18.21 25.96 -21.26
C PRO A 481 -19.64 26.52 -21.37
N GLU A 482 -20.65 25.66 -21.38
CA GLU A 482 -22.03 26.14 -21.47
C GLU A 482 -22.42 27.01 -20.27
N PRO A 483 -23.29 28.02 -20.44
CA PRO A 483 -23.56 29.03 -19.41
C PRO A 483 -24.05 28.47 -18.07
N SER A 484 -24.68 27.29 -18.07
CA SER A 484 -25.16 26.58 -16.89
C SER A 484 -24.04 26.13 -15.95
N ALA A 485 -22.93 25.61 -16.49
CA ALA A 485 -21.79 25.15 -15.69
C ALA A 485 -21.08 26.34 -15.03
N VAL A 486 -20.82 27.40 -15.79
CA VAL A 486 -20.21 28.64 -15.28
C VAL A 486 -21.09 29.29 -14.21
N ALA A 487 -22.42 29.30 -14.40
CA ALA A 487 -23.35 29.83 -13.41
C ALA A 487 -23.37 29.02 -12.09
N LEU A 488 -23.30 27.69 -12.16
CA LEU A 488 -23.21 26.82 -10.97
C LEU A 488 -21.90 27.01 -10.21
N ILE A 489 -20.76 27.06 -10.91
CA ILE A 489 -19.44 27.30 -10.31
C ILE A 489 -19.39 28.70 -9.66
N ALA A 490 -19.85 29.73 -10.38
CA ALA A 490 -19.93 31.09 -9.85
C ALA A 490 -20.85 31.19 -8.62
N ALA A 491 -21.97 30.47 -8.59
CA ALA A 491 -22.86 30.43 -7.44
C ALA A 491 -22.22 29.73 -6.23
N ALA A 492 -21.52 28.61 -6.42
CA ALA A 492 -20.81 27.90 -5.35
C ALA A 492 -19.70 28.77 -4.74
N VAL A 493 -18.85 29.38 -5.58
CA VAL A 493 -17.78 30.30 -5.15
C VAL A 493 -18.37 31.52 -4.43
N ALA A 494 -19.45 32.12 -4.95
CA ALA A 494 -20.11 33.26 -4.31
C ALA A 494 -20.70 32.90 -2.93
N MET A 495 -21.30 31.71 -2.78
CA MET A 495 -21.83 31.25 -1.49
C MET A 495 -20.71 30.99 -0.46
N LEU A 496 -19.59 30.40 -0.87
CA LEU A 496 -18.43 30.18 0.01
C LEU A 496 -17.74 31.49 0.42
N LEU A 497 -17.62 32.46 -0.49
CA LEU A 497 -17.11 33.80 -0.17
C LEU A 497 -18.07 34.57 0.75
N ALA A 498 -19.39 34.47 0.55
CA ALA A 498 -20.40 35.04 1.44
C ALA A 498 -20.34 34.43 2.85
N ALA A 499 -20.18 33.10 2.96
CA ALA A 499 -20.00 32.42 4.24
C ALA A 499 -18.72 32.88 4.97
N ARG A 500 -17.58 32.93 4.27
CA ARG A 500 -16.31 33.47 4.83
C ARG A 500 -16.46 34.93 5.29
N TRP A 501 -17.21 35.77 4.56
CA TRP A 501 -17.48 37.17 4.94
C TRP A 501 -18.39 37.27 6.18
N PHE A 502 -19.44 36.45 6.27
CA PHE A 502 -20.37 36.45 7.40
C PHE A 502 -19.68 36.01 8.70
N ILE A 503 -18.86 34.95 8.64
CA ILE A 503 -18.04 34.47 9.76
C ILE A 503 -17.03 35.54 10.21
N ARG A 504 -16.39 36.27 9.27
CA ARG A 504 -15.51 37.40 9.62
C ARG A 504 -16.25 38.54 10.32
N ARG A 505 -17.49 38.87 9.91
CA ARG A 505 -18.29 39.93 10.57
C ARG A 505 -18.73 39.57 11.98
N GLN A 506 -18.97 38.29 12.29
CA GLN A 506 -19.31 37.86 13.65
C GLN A 506 -18.14 37.95 14.65
N LYS A 507 -16.88 38.09 14.18
CA LYS A 507 -15.69 38.24 15.03
C LYS A 507 -15.27 39.70 15.28
N LEU A 508 -16.05 40.69 14.84
CA LEU A 508 -15.83 42.09 15.21
C LEU A 508 -16.42 42.36 16.61
N PRO A 509 -15.63 42.88 17.58
CA PRO A 509 -16.16 43.21 18.90
C PRO A 509 -17.16 44.37 18.80
N ARG A 510 -18.28 44.25 19.52
CA ARG A 510 -19.21 45.37 19.71
C ARG A 510 -18.54 46.41 20.60
N SER A 511 -18.03 47.49 20.01
CA SER A 511 -17.63 48.69 20.76
C SER A 511 -18.84 49.29 21.46
N LEU A 512 -18.67 49.67 22.73
CA LEU A 512 -19.70 50.28 23.56
C LEU A 512 -20.10 51.67 23.05
N GLY A 513 -21.40 51.97 23.13
CA GLY A 513 -22.04 53.24 22.83
C GLY A 513 -23.49 53.21 23.33
#